data_AF-A0A8J6WD42-F1
#
_entry.id   AF-A0A8J6WD42-F1
#
_cell.length_a   1.000
_cell.length_b   1.000
_cell.length_c   1.000
_cell.angle_alpha   90.00
_cell.angle_beta   90.00
_cell.angle_gamma   90.00
#
_symmetry.space_group_name_H-M   'P 1'
#
loop_
_entity.id
_entity.type
_entity.pdbx_description
1 polymer ?
#
loop_
_entity_poly.entity_id
_entity_poly.type
_entity_poly.pdbx_seq_one_letter_code
_entity_poly.pdbx_strand_id
1 'polypeptide(L)' 'MGTLIALLLAVIYGGGAFKFWTGFNRTNFTDGRVKFTLLWPLFLALNKSYRQNFSRALKG' A
#
# COMPACT_ATOMS: atom_id res chain seq x y z
N MET A 1 0.35 3.29 -26.44
CA MET A 1 -0.61 2.61 -25.55
C MET A 1 0.07 1.99 -24.33
N GLY A 2 1.07 1.10 -24.49
CA GLY A 2 1.70 0.41 -23.35
C GLY A 2 2.42 1.29 -22.32
N THR A 3 3.10 2.36 -22.77
CA THR A 3 3.89 3.25 -21.90
C THR A 3 3.03 4.02 -20.89
N LEU A 4 1.85 4.50 -21.32
CA LEU A 4 0.90 5.21 -20.46
C LEU A 4 0.31 4.30 -19.38
N ILE A 5 -0.03 3.05 -19.73
CA ILE A 5 -0.54 2.06 -18.77
C ILE A 5 0.54 1.70 -17.76
N ALA A 6 1.79 1.48 -18.21
CA ALA A 6 2.92 1.22 -17.33
C ALA A 6 3.20 2.38 -16.37
N LEU A 7 3.16 3.63 -16.86
CA LEU A 7 3.28 4.83 -16.03
C LEU A 7 2.18 4.92 -14.98
N LEU A 8 0.92 4.66 -15.38
CA LEU A 8 -0.22 4.73 -14.47
C LEU A 8 -0.12 3.65 -13.38
N LEU A 9 0.28 2.43 -13.74
CA LEU A 9 0.56 1.36 -12.78
C LEU A 9 1.72 1.72 -11.84
N ALA A 10 2.80 2.31 -12.35
CA ALA A 10 3.93 2.74 -11.54
C ALA A 10 3.54 3.84 -10.54
N VAL A 11 2.72 4.82 -10.97
CA VAL A 11 2.20 5.89 -10.10
C VAL A 11 1.27 5.32 -9.02
N ILE A 12 0.37 4.40 -9.37
CA ILE A 12 -0.51 3.75 -8.40
C ILE A 12 0.32 2.92 -7.41
N TYR A 13 1.25 2.11 -7.92
CA TYR A 13 2.13 1.25 -7.12
C TYR A 13 2.99 2.08 -6.14
N GLY A 14 3.70 3.08 -6.65
CA GLY A 14 4.55 3.95 -5.85
C GLY A 14 3.74 4.84 -4.90
N GLY A 15 2.61 5.38 -5.35
CA GLY A 15 1.74 6.23 -4.54
C GLY A 15 1.09 5.48 -3.38
N GLY A 16 0.61 4.26 -3.62
CA GLY A 16 0.07 3.38 -2.57
C GLY A 16 1.13 3.00 -1.54
N ALA A 17 2.32 2.62 -2.00
CA ALA A 17 3.46 2.31 -1.15
C ALA A 17 3.87 3.52 -0.29
N PHE A 18 4.02 4.70 -0.88
CA PHE A 18 4.39 5.92 -0.17
C PHE A 18 3.37 6.29 0.92
N LYS A 19 2.07 6.32 0.58
CA LYS A 19 1.03 6.63 1.57
C LYS A 19 0.95 5.60 2.69
N PHE A 20 1.10 4.32 2.37
CA PHE A 20 1.11 3.29 3.40
C PHE A 20 2.34 3.42 4.30
N TRP A 21 3.51 3.73 3.72
CA TRP A 21 4.73 3.96 4.48
C TRP A 21 4.58 5.13 5.44
N THR A 22 4.06 6.28 5.01
CA THR A 22 3.89 7.45 5.87
C THR A 22 2.82 7.23 6.95
N GLY A 23 1.73 6.52 6.63
CA GLY A 23 0.65 6.19 7.55
C GLY A 23 0.88 4.93 8.40
N PHE A 24 2.01 4.24 8.27
CA PHE A 24 2.25 2.94 8.92
C PHE A 24 2.07 2.99 10.44
N ASN A 25 2.48 4.09 11.07
CA ASN A 25 2.36 4.30 12.52
C ASN A 25 0.91 4.33 13.04
N ARG A 26 -0.09 4.47 12.15
CA ARG A 26 -1.53 4.43 12.47
C ARG A 26 -2.15 3.05 12.26
N THR A 27 -1.36 2.10 11.77
CA THR A 27 -1.79 0.71 11.61
C THR A 27 -1.54 -0.07 12.89
N ASN A 28 -2.22 -1.20 13.03
CA ASN A 28 -1.99 -2.13 14.14
C ASN A 28 -0.77 -3.04 13.88
N PHE A 29 0.03 -2.76 12.84
CA PHE A 29 1.23 -3.56 12.54
C PHE A 29 2.39 -3.09 13.41
N THR A 30 2.91 -4.00 14.22
CA THR A 30 4.09 -3.73 15.06
C THR A 30 5.40 -3.88 14.27
N ASP A 31 5.40 -4.72 13.25
CA ASP A 31 6.59 -5.01 12.43
C ASP A 31 6.21 -5.35 10.98
N GLY A 32 7.20 -5.49 10.10
CA GLY A 32 7.02 -5.87 8.70
C GLY A 32 6.68 -4.71 7.77
N ARG A 33 6.95 -3.46 8.17
CA ARG A 33 6.68 -2.24 7.37
C ARG A 33 7.19 -2.36 5.94
N VAL A 34 8.43 -2.82 5.74
CA VAL A 34 9.03 -3.02 4.41
C VAL A 34 8.28 -4.05 3.60
N LYS A 35 8.06 -5.24 4.15
CA LYS A 35 7.35 -6.33 3.48
C LYS A 35 5.93 -5.93 3.08
N PHE A 36 5.20 -5.29 3.99
CA PHE A 36 3.84 -4.85 3.78
C PHE A 36 3.72 -3.67 2.81
N THR A 37 4.72 -2.80 2.76
CA THR A 37 4.75 -1.69 1.80
C THR A 37 5.12 -2.16 0.41
N LEU A 38 6.08 -3.09 0.28
CA LEU A 38 6.50 -3.60 -1.02
C LEU A 38 5.38 -4.47 -1.65
N LEU A 39 4.80 -5.38 -0.85
CA LEU A 39 3.79 -6.32 -1.33
C LEU A 39 2.36 -5.78 -1.13
N TRP A 40 2.20 -4.46 -1.03
CA TRP A 40 0.92 -3.84 -0.72
C TRP A 40 -0.23 -4.23 -1.65
N PRO A 41 -0.06 -4.35 -2.99
CA PRO A 41 -1.20 -4.68 -3.87
C PRO A 41 -1.68 -6.11 -3.64
N LEU A 42 -0.75 -7.03 -3.38
CA LEU A 42 -1.03 -8.43 -3.12
C LEU A 42 -1.80 -8.58 -1.80
N PHE A 43 -1.33 -7.94 -0.74
CA PHE A 43 -2.02 -7.98 0.56
C PHE A 43 -3.36 -7.23 0.53
N LEU A 44 -3.48 -6.16 -0.25
CA LEU A 44 -4.76 -5.46 -0.46
C LEU A 44 -5.80 -6.38 -1.11
N ALA A 45 -5.40 -7.14 -2.13
CA ALA A 45 -6.27 -8.09 -2.82
C ALA A 45 -6.65 -9.29 -1.92
N LEU A 46 -5.66 -9.89 -1.26
CA LEU A 46 -5.82 -11.19 -0.61
C LEU A 46 -6.22 -11.13 0.87
N ASN A 47 -5.99 -10.00 1.57
CA ASN A 47 -6.12 -9.95 3.02
C ASN A 47 -7.03 -8.81 3.51
N LYS A 48 -8.17 -9.19 4.13
CA LYS A 48 -9.15 -8.24 4.68
C LYS A 48 -8.59 -7.39 5.83
N SER A 49 -7.79 -7.98 6.73
CA SER A 49 -7.17 -7.26 7.85
C SER A 49 -6.16 -6.24 7.33
N TYR A 50 -5.39 -6.61 6.31
CA TYR A 50 -4.48 -5.68 5.64
C TYR A 50 -5.24 -4.51 5.03
N ARG A 51 -6.35 -4.73 4.31
CA ARG A 51 -7.16 -3.64 3.75
C ARG A 51 -7.64 -2.64 4.80
N GLN A 52 -8.07 -3.12 5.96
CA GLN A 52 -8.49 -2.25 7.06
C GLN A 52 -7.33 -1.40 7.57
N ASN A 53 -6.16 -1.98 7.76
CA ASN A 53 -4.95 -1.26 8.17
C ASN A 53 -4.45 -0.29 7.09
N PHE A 54 -4.50 -0.69 5.82
CA PHE A 54 -4.17 0.17 4.67
C PHE A 54 -5.10 1.38 4.61
N SER A 55 -6.41 1.18 4.83
CA SER A 55 -7.35 2.30 4.93
C SER A 55 -7.05 3.20 6.13
N ARG A 56 -6.58 2.68 7.27
CA ARG A 56 -6.16 3.50 8.42
C ARG A 56 -4.92 4.31 8.11
N ALA A 57 -3.93 3.70 7.44
CA ALA A 57 -2.74 4.41 6.98
C ALA A 57 -3.07 5.53 5.99
N LEU A 58 -4.06 5.32 5.12
CA LEU A 58 -4.50 6.31 4.13
C LEU A 58 -5.35 7.44 4.70
N LYS A 59 -6.21 7.14 5.68
CA LYS A 59 -7.35 8.01 6.04
C LYS A 59 -7.01 9.20 6.90
N GLY A 60 -5.77 9.36 7.33
CA GLY A 60 -5.45 10.61 8.01
C GLY A 60 -6.08 10.64 9.39
#